data_AF-A0A354MCA7-F1
#
_entry.id   AF-A0A354MCA7-F1
#
_cell.length_a   1.000
_cell.length_b   1.000
_cell.length_c   1.000
_cell.angle_alpha   90.00
_cell.angle_beta   90.00
_cell.angle_gamma   90.00
#
_symmetry.space_group_name_H-M   'P 1'
#
loop_
_entity.id
_entity.type
_entity.pdbx_description
1 polymer ?
#
loop_
_entity_poly.entity_id
_entity_poly.type
_entity_poly.pdbx_seq_one_letter_code
_entity_poly.pdbx_strand_id
1 'polypeptide(L)'
;MSNYMDFWCIDKRNRMHNIIMYVLIFAILFVFSNLMIYLYINGTYKTIENCEINVENPKISIDKAKATYVNGYVNGKIKNESNEPITNKYIKFEFSTLRDVNIGNKYVKIENLEPEQELEYQVNFKYQDIKKLKISLADEAEVKNATEQEFVIDEEMKQNAIIGTLIFLLIK
;
A
#
# COMPACT_ATOMS: atom_id res chain seq x y z
N MET A 1 -26.32 46.93 21.20
CA MET A 1 -26.36 45.94 20.12
C MET A 1 -25.23 44.97 20.39
N SER A 2 -25.56 43.74 20.76
CA SER A 2 -24.63 42.75 21.31
C SER A 2 -23.51 42.40 20.32
N ASN A 3 -22.26 42.42 20.80
CA ASN A 3 -21.05 41.97 20.10
C ASN A 3 -21.12 40.46 19.85
N TYR A 4 -21.90 40.04 18.86
CA TYR A 4 -21.95 38.65 18.42
C TYR A 4 -20.72 38.23 17.59
N MET A 5 -19.81 39.15 17.31
CA MET A 5 -18.59 38.90 16.51
C MET A 5 -17.33 38.73 17.37
N ASP A 6 -17.42 38.80 18.70
CA ASP A 6 -16.29 38.54 19.62
C ASP A 6 -15.97 37.03 19.77
N PHE A 7 -16.64 36.16 19.01
CA PHE A 7 -16.32 34.71 18.96
C PHE A 7 -14.93 34.43 18.39
N TRP A 8 -14.38 35.40 17.66
CA TRP A 8 -13.00 35.39 17.19
C TRP A 8 -12.25 36.46 17.99
N CYS A 9 -11.17 36.10 18.70
CA CYS A 9 -10.33 37.00 19.50
C CYS A 9 -9.57 38.07 18.67
N ILE A 10 -10.20 38.66 17.65
CA ILE A 10 -9.64 39.60 16.66
C ILE A 10 -9.97 41.02 17.10
N ASP A 11 -9.08 41.64 17.87
CA ASP A 11 -9.17 43.08 18.15
C ASP A 11 -8.94 43.88 16.87
N LYS A 12 -10.02 44.44 16.30
CA LYS A 12 -10.02 45.21 15.06
C LYS A 12 -9.04 46.40 15.06
N ARG A 13 -8.55 46.84 16.22
CA ARG A 13 -7.64 47.98 16.37
C ARG A 13 -6.17 47.65 16.10
N ASN A 14 -5.74 46.40 16.30
CA ASN A 14 -4.33 46.03 16.15
C ASN A 14 -4.08 45.19 14.88
N ARG A 15 -3.88 45.90 13.76
CA ARG A 15 -3.77 45.31 12.41
C ARG A 15 -2.71 44.21 12.30
N MET A 16 -1.56 44.39 12.95
CA MET A 16 -0.45 43.42 12.88
C MET A 16 -0.76 42.13 13.67
N HIS A 17 -1.39 42.26 14.84
CA HIS A 17 -1.82 41.11 15.64
C HIS A 17 -2.87 40.26 14.89
N ASN A 18 -3.81 40.92 14.21
CA ASN A 18 -4.84 40.23 13.43
C ASN A 18 -4.23 39.44 12.26
N ILE A 19 -3.24 39.99 11.55
CA ILE A 19 -2.55 39.29 10.47
C ILE A 19 -1.83 38.03 10.99
N ILE A 20 -1.10 38.16 12.11
CA ILE A 20 -0.41 37.02 12.75
C ILE A 20 -1.42 35.93 13.13
N MET A 21 -2.55 36.31 13.70
CA MET A 21 -3.60 35.37 14.05
C MET A 21 -4.19 34.69 12.80
N TYR A 22 -4.45 35.40 11.71
CA TYR A 22 -4.89 34.76 10.45
C TYR A 22 -3.87 33.74 9.93
N VAL A 23 -2.58 34.04 10.01
CA VAL A 23 -1.50 33.09 9.65
C VAL A 23 -1.52 31.86 10.56
N LEU A 24 -1.73 32.04 11.87
CA LEU A 24 -1.83 30.93 12.83
C LEU A 24 -3.06 30.05 12.56
N ILE A 25 -4.21 30.64 12.27
CA ILE A 25 -5.42 29.90 11.90
C ILE A 25 -5.17 29.05 10.67
N PHE A 26 -4.56 29.64 9.65
CA PHE A 26 -4.24 28.95 8.41
C PHE A 26 -3.30 27.78 8.66
N ALA A 27 -2.25 27.99 9.48
CA ALA A 27 -1.33 26.92 9.87
C ALA A 27 -2.04 25.78 10.60
N ILE A 28 -2.94 26.10 11.55
CA ILE A 28 -3.73 25.11 12.28
C ILE A 28 -4.66 24.34 11.32
N LEU A 29 -5.38 25.04 10.44
CA LEU A 29 -6.27 24.41 9.46
C LEU A 29 -5.48 23.54 8.48
N PHE A 30 -4.27 23.94 8.09
CA PHE A 30 -3.41 23.15 7.23
C PHE A 30 -3.01 21.83 7.91
N VAL A 31 -2.52 21.88 9.14
CA VAL A 31 -2.17 20.67 9.90
C VAL A 31 -3.39 19.78 10.14
N PHE A 32 -4.52 20.38 10.53
CA PHE A 32 -5.77 19.68 10.76
C PHE A 32 -6.30 18.99 9.49
N SER A 33 -6.27 19.67 8.35
CA SER A 33 -6.70 19.11 7.06
C SER A 33 -5.88 17.88 6.68
N ASN A 34 -4.54 17.97 6.80
CA ASN A 34 -3.65 16.84 6.53
C ASN A 34 -3.95 15.65 7.47
N LEU A 35 -4.17 15.92 8.76
CA LEU A 35 -4.54 14.88 9.73
C LEU A 35 -5.87 14.20 9.37
N MET A 36 -6.90 14.98 9.01
CA MET A 36 -8.21 14.45 8.64
C MET A 36 -8.15 13.62 7.36
N ILE A 37 -7.40 14.07 6.35
CA ILE A 37 -7.18 13.31 5.11
C ILE A 37 -6.52 11.96 5.42
N TYR A 38 -5.47 11.97 6.25
CA TYR A 38 -4.77 10.75 6.65
C TYR A 38 -5.70 9.77 7.39
N LEU A 39 -6.47 10.25 8.36
CA LEU A 39 -7.43 9.43 9.11
C LEU A 39 -8.52 8.87 8.19
N TYR A 40 -9.04 9.69 7.27
CA TYR A 40 -10.07 9.27 6.32
C TYR A 40 -9.56 8.16 5.40
N ILE A 41 -8.41 8.35 4.76
CA ILE A 41 -7.82 7.35 3.86
C ILE A 41 -7.60 6.04 4.62
N ASN A 42 -6.95 6.07 5.78
CA ASN A 42 -6.67 4.87 6.57
C ASN A 42 -7.95 4.17 7.06
N GLY A 43 -9.01 4.92 7.40
CA GLY A 43 -10.30 4.38 7.79
C GLY A 43 -11.04 3.66 6.65
N THR A 44 -10.76 4.01 5.39
CA THR A 44 -11.40 3.35 4.23
C THR A 44 -10.78 2.00 3.88
N TYR A 45 -9.54 1.74 4.29
CA TYR A 45 -8.87 0.46 4.05
C TYR A 45 -9.40 -0.63 4.98
N LYS A 46 -10.12 -1.60 4.41
CA LYS A 46 -10.65 -2.77 5.13
C LYS A 46 -9.82 -4.01 4.81
N THR A 47 -9.69 -4.91 5.77
CA THR A 47 -9.02 -6.19 5.55
C THR A 47 -9.80 -7.04 4.55
N ILE A 48 -9.09 -7.73 3.65
CA ILE A 48 -9.67 -8.71 2.74
C ILE A 48 -9.84 -10.02 3.52
N GLU A 49 -11.08 -10.43 3.76
CA GLU A 49 -11.39 -11.55 4.67
C GLU A 49 -11.07 -12.93 4.06
N ASN A 50 -11.23 -13.08 2.76
CA ASN A 50 -11.08 -14.35 2.06
C ASN A 50 -9.77 -14.37 1.26
N CYS A 51 -8.72 -14.87 1.88
CA CYS A 51 -7.41 -15.08 1.24
C CYS A 51 -7.14 -16.58 1.10
N GLU A 52 -6.98 -17.05 -0.14
CA GLU A 52 -6.65 -18.45 -0.45
C GLU A 52 -5.23 -18.52 -1.03
N ILE A 53 -4.39 -19.40 -0.50
CA ILE A 53 -2.99 -19.58 -0.92
C ILE A 53 -2.85 -21.00 -1.46
N ASN A 54 -2.74 -21.13 -2.79
CA ASN A 54 -2.61 -22.41 -3.48
C ASN A 54 -1.18 -22.60 -3.99
N VAL A 55 -0.19 -22.32 -3.13
CA VAL A 55 1.23 -22.51 -3.42
C VAL A 55 1.86 -23.26 -2.26
N GLU A 56 2.27 -24.51 -2.50
CA GLU A 56 2.97 -25.33 -1.51
C GLU A 56 4.46 -24.96 -1.41
N ASN A 57 5.09 -24.59 -2.53
CA ASN A 57 6.49 -24.16 -2.59
C ASN A 57 6.68 -23.11 -3.70
N PRO A 58 7.18 -21.88 -3.41
CA PRO A 58 7.63 -21.35 -2.11
C PRO A 58 6.46 -21.07 -1.16
N LYS A 59 6.75 -21.02 0.15
CA LYS A 59 5.76 -20.69 1.18
C LYS A 59 5.48 -19.20 1.18
N ILE A 60 4.22 -18.84 1.03
CA ILE A 60 3.77 -17.44 0.96
C ILE A 60 3.05 -17.11 2.26
N SER A 61 3.49 -16.07 2.96
CA SER A 61 2.76 -15.45 4.07
C SER A 61 2.12 -14.15 3.61
N ILE A 62 0.97 -13.81 4.20
CA ILE A 62 0.30 -12.53 4.03
C ILE A 62 0.30 -11.84 5.38
N ASP A 63 0.99 -10.71 5.48
CA ASP A 63 1.05 -9.92 6.71
C ASP A 63 -0.14 -8.95 6.76
N LYS A 64 -0.42 -8.27 5.63
CA LYS A 64 -1.52 -7.31 5.51
C LYS A 64 -2.11 -7.37 4.10
N ALA A 65 -3.39 -7.68 4.00
CA ALA A 65 -4.17 -7.54 2.78
C ALA A 65 -5.32 -6.57 3.04
N LYS A 66 -5.26 -5.36 2.48
CA LYS A 66 -6.28 -4.33 2.70
C LYS A 66 -6.72 -3.69 1.40
N ALA A 67 -8.02 -3.46 1.28
CA ALA A 67 -8.63 -2.77 0.15
C ALA A 67 -9.63 -1.70 0.63
N THR A 68 -9.63 -0.58 -0.07
CA THR A 68 -10.73 0.37 -0.14
C THR A 68 -11.73 -0.09 -1.19
N TYR A 69 -12.68 0.77 -1.59
CA TYR A 69 -13.58 0.46 -2.70
C TYR A 69 -12.87 0.31 -4.06
N VAL A 70 -11.73 1.00 -4.29
CA VAL A 70 -11.07 1.04 -5.62
C VAL A 70 -9.56 0.81 -5.60
N ASN A 71 -8.92 0.95 -4.45
CA ASN A 71 -7.47 0.78 -4.28
C ASN A 71 -7.20 -0.24 -3.18
N GLY A 72 -6.11 -0.99 -3.27
CA GLY A 72 -5.67 -1.86 -2.19
C GLY A 72 -4.21 -2.24 -2.30
N TYR A 73 -3.74 -2.91 -1.27
CA TYR A 73 -2.39 -3.46 -1.21
C TYR A 73 -2.37 -4.81 -0.51
N VAL A 74 -1.42 -5.66 -0.90
CA VAL A 74 -1.09 -6.93 -0.25
C VAL A 74 0.40 -6.94 0.07
N ASN A 75 0.73 -7.09 1.34
CA ASN A 75 2.09 -7.20 1.83
C ASN A 75 2.29 -8.57 2.49
N GLY A 76 3.46 -9.14 2.31
CA GLY A 76 3.82 -10.39 2.94
C GLY A 76 5.23 -10.84 2.58
N LYS A 77 5.50 -12.12 2.81
CA LYS A 77 6.81 -12.72 2.57
C LYS A 77 6.69 -13.98 1.74
N ILE A 78 7.70 -14.24 0.93
CA ILE A 78 7.87 -15.46 0.17
C ILE A 78 9.13 -16.13 0.69
N LYS A 79 9.00 -17.34 1.23
CA LYS A 79 10.10 -18.13 1.77
C LYS A 79 10.35 -19.36 0.93
N ASN A 80 11.61 -19.61 0.58
CA ASN A 80 12.01 -20.89 0.01
C ASN A 80 12.28 -21.89 1.15
N GLU A 81 11.35 -22.81 1.39
CA GLU A 81 11.54 -23.93 2.33
C GLU A 81 12.14 -25.18 1.65
N SER A 82 12.42 -25.12 0.35
CA SER A 82 13.04 -26.22 -0.39
C SER A 82 14.57 -26.15 -0.37
N ASN A 83 15.21 -27.29 -0.62
CA ASN A 83 16.67 -27.40 -0.72
C ASN A 83 17.23 -26.96 -2.08
N GLU A 84 16.37 -26.54 -3.02
CA GLU A 84 16.76 -26.10 -4.37
C GLU A 84 16.45 -24.61 -4.56
N PRO A 85 17.28 -23.87 -5.31
CA PRO A 85 17.01 -22.47 -5.60
C PRO A 85 15.80 -22.33 -6.53
N ILE A 86 14.92 -21.38 -6.22
CA ILE A 86 13.76 -21.06 -7.05
C ILE A 86 14.15 -19.90 -7.98
N THR A 87 14.20 -20.18 -9.28
CA THR A 87 14.59 -19.19 -10.29
C THR A 87 13.49 -18.96 -11.32
N ASN A 88 13.35 -17.70 -11.77
CA ASN A 88 12.46 -17.26 -12.84
C ASN A 88 11.00 -17.73 -12.74
N LYS A 89 10.43 -17.73 -11.52
CA LYS A 89 9.01 -18.02 -11.31
C LYS A 89 8.20 -16.75 -11.13
N TYR A 90 6.92 -16.83 -11.44
CA TYR A 90 5.97 -15.74 -11.24
C TYR A 90 4.87 -16.19 -10.27
N ILE A 91 4.60 -15.37 -9.27
CA ILE A 91 3.45 -15.53 -8.38
C ILE A 91 2.32 -14.66 -8.90
N LYS A 92 1.15 -15.26 -9.10
CA LYS A 92 -0.08 -14.61 -9.50
C LYS A 92 -0.93 -14.27 -8.28
N PHE A 93 -1.34 -13.02 -8.21
CA PHE A 93 -2.33 -12.50 -7.29
C PHE A 93 -3.61 -12.22 -8.08
N GLU A 94 -4.62 -13.06 -7.90
CA GLU A 94 -5.92 -12.95 -8.54
C GLU A 94 -6.92 -12.30 -7.58
N PHE A 95 -7.56 -11.23 -8.04
CA PHE A 95 -8.49 -10.45 -7.24
C PHE A 95 -9.92 -10.65 -7.74
N SER A 96 -10.81 -11.06 -6.84
CA SER A 96 -12.18 -11.43 -7.19
C SER A 96 -13.23 -10.79 -6.30
N THR A 97 -14.45 -10.71 -6.82
CA THR A 97 -15.64 -10.32 -6.05
C THR A 97 -16.10 -11.45 -5.12
N LEU A 98 -17.09 -11.20 -4.26
CA LEU A 98 -17.69 -12.26 -3.43
C LEU A 98 -18.26 -13.43 -4.25
N ARG A 99 -18.66 -13.18 -5.50
CA ARG A 99 -19.27 -14.16 -6.41
C ARG A 99 -18.23 -14.86 -7.30
N ASP A 100 -16.95 -14.79 -6.96
CA ASP A 100 -15.85 -15.45 -7.68
C ASP A 100 -15.67 -14.97 -9.12
N VAL A 101 -16.10 -13.74 -9.42
CA VAL A 101 -15.78 -13.07 -10.69
C VAL A 101 -14.41 -12.41 -10.56
N ASN A 102 -13.47 -12.82 -11.42
CA ASN A 102 -12.14 -12.22 -11.53
C ASN A 102 -12.24 -10.77 -12.04
N ILE A 103 -11.61 -9.84 -11.32
CA ILE A 103 -11.59 -8.41 -11.59
C ILE A 103 -10.27 -7.99 -12.24
N GLY A 104 -9.18 -8.69 -11.89
CA GLY A 104 -7.85 -8.42 -12.40
C GLY A 104 -6.78 -9.24 -11.70
N ASN A 105 -5.61 -9.29 -12.32
CA ASN A 105 -4.47 -10.06 -11.86
C ASN A 105 -3.27 -9.14 -11.61
N LYS A 106 -2.36 -9.57 -10.74
CA LYS A 106 -1.02 -8.99 -10.59
C LYS A 106 0.02 -10.10 -10.53
N TYR A 107 1.20 -9.81 -11.06
CA TYR A 107 2.30 -10.78 -11.14
C TYR A 107 3.56 -10.25 -10.45
N VAL A 108 4.11 -11.05 -9.54
CA VAL A 108 5.39 -10.79 -8.86
C VAL A 108 6.42 -11.77 -9.40
N LYS A 109 7.53 -11.27 -9.96
CA LYS A 109 8.63 -12.08 -10.47
C LYS A 109 9.60 -12.43 -9.34
N ILE A 110 9.96 -13.71 -9.25
CA ILE A 110 11.06 -14.21 -8.42
C ILE A 110 12.23 -14.48 -9.37
N GLU A 111 13.27 -13.64 -9.34
CA GLU A 111 14.45 -13.82 -10.19
C GLU A 111 15.31 -14.98 -9.70
N ASN A 112 15.75 -14.90 -8.44
CA ASN A 112 16.43 -15.99 -7.74
C ASN A 112 16.09 -15.93 -6.24
N LEU A 113 15.79 -17.07 -5.66
CA LEU A 113 15.54 -17.24 -4.23
C LEU A 113 16.23 -18.53 -3.76
N GLU A 114 17.35 -18.38 -3.07
CA GLU A 114 18.13 -19.51 -2.56
C GLU A 114 17.38 -20.23 -1.42
N PRO A 115 17.75 -21.47 -1.07
CA PRO A 115 17.20 -22.18 0.07
C PRO A 115 17.23 -21.34 1.35
N GLU A 116 16.15 -21.41 2.14
CA GLU A 116 15.93 -20.66 3.38
C GLU A 116 15.85 -19.13 3.24
N GLN A 117 16.01 -18.57 2.04
CA GLN A 117 15.86 -17.13 1.83
C GLN A 117 14.38 -16.69 1.87
N GLU A 118 14.21 -15.44 2.31
CA GLU A 118 12.93 -14.75 2.39
C GLU A 118 12.97 -13.48 1.54
N LEU A 119 11.92 -13.28 0.75
CA LEU A 119 11.68 -12.08 -0.05
C LEU A 119 10.40 -11.41 0.46
N GLU A 120 10.50 -10.14 0.87
CA GLU A 120 9.31 -9.33 1.18
C GLU A 120 8.71 -8.80 -0.12
N TYR A 121 7.38 -8.80 -0.23
CA TYR A 121 6.68 -8.28 -1.40
C TYR A 121 5.58 -7.29 -0.99
N GLN A 122 5.33 -6.32 -1.86
CA GLN A 122 4.21 -5.39 -1.79
C GLN A 122 3.52 -5.31 -3.15
N VAL A 123 2.24 -5.70 -3.19
CA VAL A 123 1.42 -5.64 -4.40
C VAL A 123 0.36 -4.57 -4.24
N ASN A 124 0.57 -3.42 -4.88
CA ASN A 124 -0.45 -2.36 -4.97
C ASN A 124 -1.35 -2.59 -6.19
N PHE A 125 -2.66 -2.42 -6.01
CA PHE A 125 -3.64 -2.61 -7.08
C PHE A 125 -4.74 -1.56 -7.05
N LYS A 126 -5.37 -1.35 -8.22
CA LYS A 126 -6.48 -0.41 -8.41
C LYS A 126 -7.63 -1.12 -9.12
N TYR A 127 -8.44 -1.82 -8.34
CA TYR A 127 -9.57 -2.62 -8.79
C TYR A 127 -10.77 -2.34 -7.88
N GLN A 128 -11.98 -2.37 -8.44
CA GLN A 128 -13.18 -2.03 -7.71
C GLN A 128 -13.77 -3.23 -6.97
N ASP A 129 -14.26 -3.01 -5.75
CA ASP A 129 -15.05 -3.96 -4.95
C ASP A 129 -14.43 -5.36 -4.77
N ILE A 130 -13.13 -5.41 -4.47
CA ILE A 130 -12.44 -6.67 -4.15
C ILE A 130 -12.88 -7.21 -2.79
N LYS A 131 -13.10 -8.53 -2.75
CA LYS A 131 -13.55 -9.25 -1.55
C LYS A 131 -12.80 -10.55 -1.32
N LYS A 132 -12.19 -11.10 -2.37
CA LYS A 132 -11.42 -12.34 -2.34
C LYS A 132 -10.06 -12.11 -2.99
N LEU A 133 -9.03 -12.72 -2.42
CA LEU A 133 -7.68 -12.78 -2.97
C LEU A 133 -7.27 -14.24 -3.08
N LYS A 134 -6.76 -14.63 -4.24
CA LYS A 134 -6.18 -15.94 -4.47
C LYS A 134 -4.73 -15.79 -4.94
N ILE A 135 -3.83 -16.51 -4.28
CA ILE A 135 -2.41 -16.54 -4.63
C ILE A 135 -2.08 -17.91 -5.22
N SER A 136 -1.45 -17.91 -6.39
CA SER A 136 -1.09 -19.12 -7.14
C SER A 136 0.23 -18.94 -7.90
N LEU A 137 0.81 -20.02 -8.39
CA LEU A 137 1.90 -19.95 -9.36
C LEU A 137 1.32 -19.59 -10.73
N ALA A 138 1.95 -18.64 -11.42
CA ALA A 138 1.52 -18.23 -12.75
C ALA A 138 2.01 -19.22 -13.81
N ASP A 139 1.14 -19.53 -14.78
CA ASP A 139 1.52 -20.30 -15.95
C ASP A 139 2.26 -19.42 -16.97
N GLU A 140 3.20 -20.01 -17.71
CA GLU A 140 3.99 -19.27 -18.72
C GLU A 140 3.12 -18.59 -19.79
N ALA A 141 1.98 -19.19 -20.15
CA ALA A 141 1.05 -18.62 -21.12
C ALA A 141 0.33 -17.39 -20.56
N GLU A 142 0.00 -17.39 -19.26
CA GLU A 142 -0.63 -16.24 -18.61
C GLU A 142 0.34 -15.07 -18.51
N VAL A 143 1.59 -15.33 -18.13
CA VAL A 143 2.64 -14.31 -18.02
C VAL A 143 2.91 -13.64 -19.38
N LYS A 144 2.90 -14.41 -20.48
CA LYS A 144 3.12 -13.86 -21.84
C LYS A 144 1.97 -12.97 -22.34
N ASN A 145 0.75 -13.24 -21.87
CA ASN A 145 -0.44 -12.47 -22.25
C ASN A 145 -0.74 -11.33 -21.27
N ALA A 146 -0.03 -11.26 -20.14
CA ALA A 146 -0.21 -10.23 -19.14
C ALA A 146 0.23 -8.86 -19.68
N THR A 147 -0.51 -7.82 -19.28
CA THR A 147 -0.18 -6.44 -19.65
C THR A 147 0.93 -5.91 -18.74
N GLU A 148 1.78 -4.99 -19.23
CA GLU A 148 2.86 -4.38 -18.43
C GLU A 148 2.39 -3.82 -17.08
N GLN A 149 1.16 -3.30 -17.02
CA GLN A 149 0.55 -2.76 -15.80
C GLN A 149 0.20 -3.84 -14.76
N GLU A 150 0.10 -5.10 -15.15
CA GLU A 150 -0.20 -6.21 -14.23
C GLU A 150 1.06 -6.72 -13.51
N PHE A 151 2.24 -6.41 -14.05
CA PHE A 151 3.49 -6.72 -13.37
C PHE A 151 3.73 -5.74 -12.23
N VAL A 152 4.14 -6.28 -11.09
CA VAL A 152 4.63 -5.46 -9.97
C VAL A 152 6.06 -5.07 -10.33
N ILE A 153 6.23 -3.81 -10.72
CA ILE A 153 7.54 -3.24 -11.01
C ILE A 153 8.18 -2.85 -9.68
N ASP A 154 9.37 -3.37 -9.45
CA ASP A 154 10.15 -3.33 -8.21
C ASP A 154 10.66 -1.93 -7.78
N GLU A 155 10.05 -0.86 -8.29
CA GLU A 155 10.50 0.52 -8.02
C GLU A 155 10.38 0.89 -6.53
N GLU A 156 9.40 0.34 -5.80
CA GLU A 156 9.26 0.54 -4.35
C GLU A 156 10.34 -0.20 -3.52
N MET A 157 10.84 -1.36 -3.96
CA MET A 157 11.94 -2.04 -3.24
C MET A 157 13.27 -1.28 -3.38
N LYS A 158 13.52 -0.63 -4.53
CA LYS A 158 14.71 0.23 -4.72
C LYS A 158 14.68 1.49 -3.86
N GLN A 159 13.53 2.16 -3.72
CA GLN A 159 13.45 3.38 -2.90
C GLN A 159 13.63 3.11 -1.40
N ASN A 160 13.04 2.03 -0.88
CA ASN A 160 13.18 1.67 0.54
C ASN A 160 14.61 1.27 0.92
N ALA A 161 15.35 0.64 -0.01
CA ALA A 161 16.77 0.37 0.17
C ALA A 161 17.62 1.65 0.26
N ILE A 162 17.32 2.67 -0.55
CA ILE A 162 18.04 3.96 -0.55
C ILE A 162 17.78 4.73 0.75
N ILE A 163 16.52 4.80 1.22
CA ILE A 163 16.15 5.51 2.44
C ILE A 163 16.76 4.84 3.68
N GLY A 164 16.74 3.50 3.74
CA GLY A 164 17.39 2.76 4.83
C GLY A 164 18.90 2.99 4.89
N THR A 165 19.56 3.05 3.72
CA THR A 165 21.00 3.34 3.61
C THR A 165 21.33 4.77 4.07
N LEU A 166 20.50 5.75 3.74
CA LEU A 166 20.64 7.14 4.18
C LEU A 166 20.50 7.28 5.70
N ILE A 167 19.52 6.59 6.31
CA ILE A 167 19.33 6.61 7.77
C ILE A 167 20.51 5.93 8.48
N PHE A 168 21.01 4.79 7.97
CA PHE A 168 22.18 4.12 8.53
C PHE A 168 23.46 4.97 8.45
N LEU A 169 23.64 5.74 7.37
CA LEU A 169 24.74 6.70 7.21
C LEU A 169 24.65 7.91 8.15
N LEU A 170 23.44 8.32 8.53
CA LEU A 170 23.22 9.46 9.45
C LEU A 170 23.36 9.08 10.94
N ILE A 171 23.30 7.78 11.26
CA ILE A 171 23.41 7.27 12.64
C ILE A 171 24.85 6.87 13.00
N LYS A 172 25.78 6.87 12.03
CA LYS A 172 27.19 6.53 12.23
C LYS A 172 28.09 7.76 12.34
#